data_AF-A0A661D2A2-F1
#
_entry.id   AF-A0A661D2A2-F1
#
_cell.length_a   1.000
_cell.length_b   1.000
_cell.length_c   1.000
_cell.angle_alpha   90.00
_cell.angle_beta   90.00
_cell.angle_gamma   90.00
#
_symmetry.space_group_name_H-M   'P 1'
#
loop_
_entity.id
_entity.type
_entity.pdbx_description
1 polymer ?
#
loop_
_entity_poly.entity_id
_entity_poly.type
_entity_poly.pdbx_seq_one_letter_code
_entity_poly.pdbx_strand_id
1 'polypeptide(L)'
;MVEITHIAGLPLLESKTMTYESVMSHDSHLEFLQRAKNVGYRTYLYFIGVEDPVINKDRVKNREKLGGHGVPEDKITPRYKRSMGQLFEACLLVNRAYIFDNSLSGYYMVAEVHEGELTVHNESPAAQLSWHKTYLIDKFDTKNKSKKIIWNEYYRNPGTAP
;
A
#
# COMPACT_ATOMS: atom_id res chain seq x y z
N MET A 1 2.38 15.18 1.70
CA MET A 1 2.24 14.40 0.45
C MET A 1 2.84 13.05 0.76
N VAL A 2 2.05 12.00 0.59
CA VAL A 2 2.42 10.61 0.93
C VAL A 2 3.26 10.05 -0.21
N GLU A 3 4.49 9.63 0.08
CA GLU A 3 5.45 8.95 -0.79
C GLU A 3 6.19 7.90 0.08
N ILE A 4 6.50 6.67 -0.37
CA ILE A 4 7.64 6.30 -1.24
C ILE A 4 7.39 4.88 -1.82
N THR A 5 7.66 4.62 -3.10
CA THR A 5 7.76 3.24 -3.62
C THR A 5 9.23 2.86 -3.81
N HIS A 6 9.71 1.77 -3.19
CA HIS A 6 11.13 1.36 -3.23
C HIS A 6 11.34 0.09 -4.08
N ILE A 7 11.68 0.21 -5.36
CA ILE A 7 11.96 -0.97 -6.18
C ILE A 7 13.45 -1.37 -6.07
N ALA A 8 13.79 -2.12 -5.03
CA ALA A 8 15.11 -2.78 -4.96
C ALA A 8 15.08 -4.18 -5.55
N GLY A 9 15.32 -4.30 -6.86
CA GLY A 9 15.37 -5.58 -7.55
C GLY A 9 16.40 -5.60 -8.67
N LEU A 10 17.23 -6.65 -8.71
CA LEU A 10 18.12 -6.94 -9.82
C LEU A 10 17.29 -7.59 -10.94
N PRO A 11 17.32 -7.10 -12.19
CA PRO A 11 17.05 -7.98 -13.31
C PRO A 11 18.14 -9.04 -13.31
N LEU A 12 17.78 -10.30 -13.56
CA LEU A 12 18.73 -11.40 -13.77
C LEU A 12 19.73 -11.18 -14.93
N LEU A 13 19.71 -10.00 -15.58
CA LEU A 13 20.54 -9.69 -16.77
C LEU A 13 21.26 -8.32 -16.73
N GLU A 14 20.79 -7.29 -15.99
CA GLU A 14 21.49 -5.98 -15.91
C GLU A 14 21.29 -5.31 -14.54
N SER A 15 22.27 -5.46 -13.65
CA SER A 15 22.26 -5.07 -12.23
C SER A 15 21.98 -3.58 -11.93
N LYS A 16 20.73 -3.09 -12.07
CA LYS A 16 20.37 -1.71 -11.74
C LYS A 16 19.15 -1.59 -10.82
N THR A 17 19.40 -1.10 -9.61
CA THR A 17 18.39 -0.71 -8.63
C THR A 17 17.78 0.65 -9.01
N MET A 18 16.47 0.84 -8.76
CA MET A 18 15.81 2.12 -8.98
C MET A 18 14.80 2.47 -7.89
N THR A 19 14.67 3.76 -7.57
CA THR A 19 13.62 4.24 -6.67
C THR A 19 12.57 5.00 -7.48
N TYR A 20 11.30 4.82 -7.12
CA TYR A 20 10.18 5.45 -7.79
C TYR A 20 9.30 6.16 -6.76
N GLU A 21 9.36 7.50 -6.76
CA GLU A 21 8.53 8.32 -5.89
C GLU A 21 7.23 8.72 -6.61
N SER A 22 6.09 8.54 -5.93
CA SER A 22 4.78 8.92 -6.45
C SER A 22 3.75 8.97 -5.33
N VAL A 23 2.72 9.80 -5.53
CA VAL A 23 1.49 9.82 -4.71
C VAL A 23 0.61 8.57 -4.91
N MET A 24 0.92 7.71 -5.87
CA MET A 24 0.15 6.50 -6.19
C MET A 24 -1.34 6.78 -6.39
N SER A 25 -1.72 7.74 -7.23
CA SER A 25 -3.14 8.14 -7.39
C SER A 25 -3.71 7.87 -8.80
N HIS A 26 -3.00 7.04 -9.57
CA HIS A 26 -3.31 6.70 -10.96
C HIS A 26 -2.99 5.21 -11.20
N ASP A 27 -3.79 4.50 -11.99
CA ASP A 27 -3.71 3.04 -12.10
C ASP A 27 -2.39 2.55 -12.74
N SER A 28 -1.74 3.41 -13.51
CA SER A 28 -0.42 3.17 -14.11
C SER A 28 0.67 2.79 -13.09
N HIS A 29 0.52 3.12 -11.81
CA HIS A 29 1.47 2.71 -10.77
C HIS A 29 1.33 1.22 -10.44
N LEU A 30 0.11 0.69 -10.40
CA LEU A 30 -0.12 -0.75 -10.23
C LEU A 30 0.43 -1.52 -11.44
N GLU A 31 0.19 -1.02 -12.65
CA GLU A 31 0.77 -1.62 -13.85
C GLU A 31 2.30 -1.63 -13.81
N PHE A 32 2.91 -0.55 -13.30
CA PHE A 32 4.35 -0.46 -13.15
C PHE A 32 4.89 -1.50 -12.17
N LEU A 33 4.25 -1.68 -11.01
CA LEU A 33 4.60 -2.72 -10.04
C LEU A 33 4.46 -4.13 -10.65
N GLN A 34 3.36 -4.38 -11.36
CA GLN A 34 3.12 -5.65 -12.04
C GLN A 34 4.20 -5.94 -13.09
N ARG A 35 4.57 -4.94 -13.91
CA ARG A 35 5.66 -5.08 -14.89
C ARG A 35 6.99 -5.37 -14.21
N ALA A 36 7.33 -4.64 -13.15
CA ALA A 36 8.55 -4.85 -12.39
C ALA A 36 8.62 -6.29 -11.84
N LYS A 37 7.54 -6.79 -11.24
CA LYS A 37 7.45 -8.17 -10.78
C LYS A 37 7.63 -9.18 -11.93
N ASN A 38 6.98 -8.95 -13.07
CA ASN A 38 7.03 -9.86 -14.23
C ASN A 38 8.42 -9.96 -14.86
N VAL A 39 9.20 -8.87 -14.83
CA VAL A 39 10.57 -8.86 -15.35
C VAL A 39 11.62 -9.24 -14.30
N GLY A 40 11.18 -9.77 -13.15
CA GLY A 40 12.05 -10.37 -12.14
C GLY A 40 12.61 -9.40 -11.09
N TYR A 41 12.11 -8.17 -11.02
CA TYR A 41 12.51 -7.28 -9.93
C TYR A 41 11.97 -7.79 -8.61
N ARG A 42 12.85 -7.82 -7.61
CA ARG A 42 12.41 -7.76 -6.23
C ARG A 42 11.89 -6.34 -5.94
N THR A 43 10.69 -6.24 -5.39
CA THR A 43 9.98 -4.97 -5.24
C THR A 43 9.63 -4.74 -3.78
N TYR A 44 9.86 -3.52 -3.31
CA TYR A 44 9.50 -3.08 -1.97
C TYR A 44 8.58 -1.86 -2.04
N LEU A 45 7.59 -1.79 -1.17
CA LEU A 45 6.68 -0.66 -1.07
C LEU A 45 6.85 -0.01 0.30
N TYR A 46 6.93 1.32 0.36
CA TYR A 46 6.96 2.08 1.61
C TYR A 46 5.79 3.07 1.63
N PHE A 47 4.61 2.58 1.99
CA PHE A 47 3.41 3.40 1.95
C PHE A 47 3.25 4.20 3.26
N ILE A 48 3.05 5.51 3.15
CA ILE A 48 2.92 6.40 4.32
C ILE A 48 1.52 7.00 4.38
N GLY A 49 0.57 6.37 5.04
CA GLY A 49 -0.78 6.92 5.18
C GLY A 49 -0.91 8.04 6.21
N VAL A 50 -2.07 8.71 6.15
CA VAL A 50 -2.59 9.56 7.22
C VAL A 50 -4.07 9.27 7.41
N GLU A 51 -4.59 9.50 8.60
CA GLU A 51 -5.98 9.22 9.00
C GLU A 51 -6.97 10.05 8.20
N ASP A 52 -6.67 11.34 7.99
CA ASP A 52 -7.57 12.25 7.29
C ASP A 52 -6.82 13.08 6.23
N PRO A 53 -7.35 13.23 5.00
CA PRO A 53 -6.77 14.11 3.99
C PRO A 53 -6.62 15.58 4.41
N VAL A 54 -7.36 16.06 5.41
CA VAL A 54 -7.21 17.39 6.02
C VAL A 54 -5.79 17.59 6.56
N ILE A 55 -5.17 16.55 7.14
CA ILE A 55 -3.78 16.59 7.60
C ILE A 55 -2.84 16.96 6.44
N ASN A 56 -3.07 16.40 5.25
CA ASN A 56 -2.30 16.74 4.06
C ASN A 56 -2.59 18.16 3.55
N LYS A 57 -3.84 18.63 3.62
CA LYS A 57 -4.22 19.99 3.22
C LYS A 57 -3.50 21.02 4.09
N ASP A 58 -3.52 20.83 5.40
CA ASP A 58 -2.87 21.75 6.35
C ASP A 58 -1.35 21.80 6.14
N ARG A 59 -0.73 20.64 5.89
CA ARG A 59 0.71 20.56 5.56
C ARG A 59 1.07 21.26 4.26
N VAL A 60 0.25 21.13 3.21
CA VAL A 60 0.46 21.86 1.95
C VAL A 60 0.36 23.37 2.18
N LYS A 61 -0.69 23.83 2.87
CA LYS A 61 -0.87 25.25 3.21
C LYS A 61 0.30 25.79 4.02
N ASN A 62 0.80 25.04 5.00
CA ASN A 62 1.96 25.45 5.79
C ASN A 62 3.24 25.51 4.96
N ARG A 63 3.46 24.55 4.06
CA ARG A 63 4.62 24.56 3.16
C ARG A 63 4.58 25.72 2.16
N GLU A 64 3.41 26.04 1.62
CA GLU A 64 3.21 27.21 0.74
C GLU A 64 3.57 28.51 1.46
N LYS A 65 3.11 28.68 2.71
CA LYS A 65 3.46 29.84 3.54
C LYS A 65 4.96 29.98 3.80
N LEU A 66 5.69 28.86 3.82
CA LEU A 66 7.14 28.81 4.00
C LEU A 66 7.92 28.88 2.66
N GLY A 67 7.26 29.23 1.55
CA GLY A 67 7.90 29.42 0.25
C GLY A 67 8.08 28.16 -0.59
N GLY A 68 7.49 27.03 -0.20
CA GLY A 68 7.50 25.81 -1.01
C GLY A 68 6.39 25.78 -2.07
N HIS A 69 6.42 24.76 -2.94
CA HIS A 69 5.40 24.60 -3.98
C HIS A 69 4.03 24.24 -3.41
N GLY A 70 3.01 24.89 -3.97
CA GLY A 70 1.63 24.60 -3.66
C GLY A 70 1.05 23.40 -4.39
N VAL A 71 -0.04 22.89 -3.85
CA VAL A 71 -0.89 21.89 -4.53
C VAL A 71 -2.33 22.37 -4.41
N PRO A 72 -3.07 22.49 -5.53
CA PRO A 72 -4.48 22.86 -5.48
C PRO A 72 -5.26 21.98 -4.49
N GLU A 73 -5.92 22.62 -3.53
CA GLU A 73 -6.58 21.94 -2.40
C GLU A 73 -7.65 20.95 -2.86
N ASP A 74 -8.33 21.28 -3.96
CA ASP A 74 -9.33 20.45 -4.65
C ASP A 74 -8.75 19.13 -5.18
N LYS A 75 -7.44 19.06 -5.44
CA LYS A 75 -6.77 17.84 -5.89
C LYS A 75 -6.33 16.92 -4.76
N ILE A 76 -6.21 17.41 -3.52
CA ILE A 76 -5.63 16.65 -2.40
C ILE A 76 -6.55 15.49 -1.99
N THR A 77 -7.83 15.76 -1.73
CA THR A 77 -8.78 14.74 -1.29
C THR A 77 -9.04 13.64 -2.34
N PRO A 78 -9.27 13.96 -3.63
CA PRO A 78 -9.42 12.93 -4.66
C PRO A 78 -8.17 12.06 -4.82
N ARG A 79 -6.97 12.65 -4.78
CA ARG A 79 -5.71 11.91 -4.83
C ARG A 79 -5.60 10.96 -3.65
N TYR A 80 -5.81 11.45 -2.43
CA TYR A 80 -5.80 10.64 -1.21
C TYR A 80 -6.72 9.41 -1.34
N LYS A 81 -7.97 9.60 -1.75
CA LYS A 81 -8.93 8.50 -1.90
C LYS A 81 -8.46 7.45 -2.91
N ARG A 82 -7.91 7.88 -4.05
CA ARG A 82 -7.36 6.96 -5.07
C ARG A 82 -6.16 6.19 -4.53
N SER A 83 -5.22 6.88 -3.87
CA SER A 83 -4.03 6.24 -3.28
C SER A 83 -4.38 5.20 -2.24
N MET A 84 -5.30 5.54 -1.33
CA MET A 84 -5.80 4.60 -0.33
C MET A 84 -6.54 3.41 -0.98
N GLY A 85 -7.31 3.66 -2.04
CA GLY A 85 -7.99 2.61 -2.80
C GLY A 85 -7.04 1.61 -3.49
N GLN A 86 -5.87 2.08 -3.93
CA GLN A 86 -4.85 1.26 -4.62
C GLN A 86 -3.93 0.49 -3.67
N LEU A 87 -3.87 0.87 -2.39
CA LEU A 87 -2.93 0.32 -1.41
C LEU A 87 -2.93 -1.21 -1.35
N PHE A 88 -4.11 -1.81 -1.19
CA PHE A 88 -4.24 -3.26 -1.06
C PHE A 88 -3.67 -4.00 -2.27
N GLU A 89 -4.04 -3.59 -3.49
CA GLU A 89 -3.52 -4.22 -4.70
C GLU A 89 -2.02 -4.00 -4.85
N ALA A 90 -1.51 -2.81 -4.53
CA ALA A 90 -0.08 -2.54 -4.53
C ALA A 90 0.69 -3.50 -3.60
N CYS A 91 0.16 -3.77 -2.40
CA CYS A 91 0.74 -4.74 -1.46
C CYS A 91 0.79 -6.17 -2.00
N LEU A 92 -0.17 -6.56 -2.85
CA LEU A 92 -0.18 -7.90 -3.48
C LEU A 92 0.79 -8.01 -4.66
N LEU A 93 1.12 -6.87 -5.28
CA LEU A 93 2.00 -6.78 -6.44
C LEU A 93 3.48 -6.68 -6.07
N VAL A 94 3.83 -6.46 -4.81
CA VAL A 94 5.22 -6.36 -4.35
C VAL A 94 5.67 -7.57 -3.54
N ASN A 95 6.99 -7.76 -3.43
CA ASN A 95 7.56 -8.79 -2.56
C ASN A 95 7.44 -8.43 -1.07
N ARG A 96 7.68 -7.16 -0.76
CA ARG A 96 7.51 -6.62 0.60
C ARG A 96 6.85 -5.25 0.59
N ALA A 97 5.93 -5.01 1.50
CA ALA A 97 5.37 -3.69 1.76
C ALA A 97 5.51 -3.34 3.24
N TYR A 98 5.92 -2.11 3.51
CA TYR A 98 5.98 -1.51 4.84
C TYR A 98 5.01 -0.34 4.88
N ILE A 99 4.07 -0.39 5.82
CA ILE A 99 2.95 0.53 5.88
C ILE A 99 3.11 1.36 7.14
N PHE A 100 3.26 2.67 6.97
CA PHE A 100 3.46 3.62 8.04
C PHE A 100 2.29 4.58 8.13
N ASP A 101 1.98 5.02 9.34
CA ASP A 101 1.16 6.19 9.60
C ASP A 101 2.05 7.40 9.89
N ASN A 102 1.61 8.56 9.42
CA ASN A 102 2.21 9.86 9.76
C ASN A 102 1.17 10.89 10.21
N SER A 103 0.10 10.44 10.86
CA SER A 103 -0.95 11.32 11.42
C SER A 103 -0.54 11.92 12.75
N LEU A 104 0.23 11.16 13.52
CA LEU A 104 0.74 11.55 14.84
C LEU A 104 2.07 12.32 14.71
N SER A 105 2.86 12.38 15.79
CA SER A 105 4.13 13.11 15.85
C SER A 105 5.33 12.41 15.19
N GLY A 106 5.14 11.26 14.55
CA GLY A 106 6.21 10.45 13.99
C GLY A 106 5.77 9.57 12.83
N TYR A 107 6.65 8.67 12.40
CA TYR A 107 6.34 7.61 11.45
C TYR A 107 6.19 6.31 12.22
N TYR A 108 4.98 5.79 12.26
CA TYR A 108 4.65 4.59 13.02
C TYR A 108 4.27 3.47 12.06
N MET A 109 5.04 2.38 12.04
CA MET A 109 4.67 1.21 11.23
C MET A 109 3.39 0.60 11.80
N VAL A 110 2.40 0.36 10.95
CA VAL A 110 1.10 -0.21 11.33
C VAL A 110 0.88 -1.61 10.75
N ALA A 111 1.54 -1.92 9.63
CA ALA A 111 1.51 -3.24 9.02
C ALA A 111 2.73 -3.46 8.13
N GLU A 112 3.04 -4.73 7.89
CA GLU A 112 3.91 -5.17 6.81
C GLU A 112 3.24 -6.30 6.02
N VAL A 113 3.57 -6.39 4.73
CA VAL A 113 3.16 -7.51 3.88
C VAL A 113 4.39 -8.15 3.29
N HIS A 114 4.55 -9.46 3.43
CA HIS A 114 5.67 -10.21 2.86
C HIS A 114 5.12 -11.37 2.04
N GLU A 115 5.41 -11.38 0.74
CA GLU A 115 4.92 -12.40 -0.21
C GLU A 115 3.39 -12.63 -0.12
N GLY A 116 2.63 -11.56 0.11
CA GLY A 116 1.18 -11.59 0.22
C GLY A 116 0.63 -12.03 1.59
N GLU A 117 1.49 -12.23 2.58
CA GLU A 117 1.11 -12.47 3.97
C GLU A 117 1.17 -11.16 4.77
N LEU A 118 0.08 -10.83 5.46
CA LEU A 118 -0.06 -9.60 6.25
C LEU A 118 0.34 -9.85 7.71
N THR A 119 1.21 -8.98 8.23
CA THR A 119 1.49 -8.83 9.67
C THR A 119 1.02 -7.45 10.12
N VAL A 120 0.26 -7.39 11.22
CA VAL A 120 -0.27 -6.13 11.79
C VAL A 120 0.47 -5.80 13.09
N HIS A 121 0.91 -4.55 13.23
CA HIS A 121 1.64 -4.05 14.39
C HIS A 121 0.67 -3.39 15.39
N ASN A 122 0.05 -4.21 16.25
CA ASN A 122 -0.92 -3.72 17.24
C ASN A 122 -0.27 -2.91 18.39
N GLU A 123 1.03 -3.08 18.60
CA GLU A 123 1.85 -2.32 19.52
C GLU A 123 2.17 -0.90 19.03
N SER A 124 1.91 -0.63 17.74
CA SER A 124 2.15 0.66 17.13
C SER A 124 1.29 1.74 17.79
N PRO A 125 1.86 2.91 18.14
CA PRO A 125 1.07 4.05 18.59
C PRO A 125 0.05 4.57 17.58
N ALA A 126 0.05 4.07 16.34
CA ALA A 126 -0.94 4.39 15.32
C ALA A 126 -1.95 3.25 15.06
N ALA A 127 -1.87 2.13 15.78
CA ALA A 127 -2.76 0.97 15.61
C ALA A 127 -4.25 1.27 15.89
N GLN A 128 -4.52 2.30 16.71
CA GLN A 128 -5.86 2.78 17.00
C GLN A 128 -6.52 3.56 15.86
N LEU A 129 -5.74 4.03 14.88
CA LEU A 129 -6.25 4.75 13.72
C LEU A 129 -7.01 3.81 12.78
N SER A 130 -7.92 4.36 11.97
CA SER A 130 -8.88 3.57 11.21
C SER A 130 -8.46 3.36 9.76
N TRP A 131 -7.70 4.28 9.16
CA TRP A 131 -7.43 4.25 7.72
C TRP A 131 -6.76 2.94 7.27
N HIS A 132 -5.78 2.43 8.01
CA HIS A 132 -5.07 1.19 7.65
C HIS A 132 -5.94 -0.04 7.82
N LYS A 133 -6.93 -0.02 8.74
CA LYS A 133 -7.93 -1.08 8.86
C LYS A 133 -8.80 -1.14 7.62
N THR A 134 -9.39 0.00 7.27
CA THR A 134 -10.32 0.14 6.15
C THR A 134 -9.67 -0.16 4.79
N TYR A 135 -8.48 0.38 4.53
CA TYR A 135 -7.87 0.30 3.20
C TYR A 135 -6.95 -0.90 3.00
N LEU A 136 -6.58 -1.62 4.07
CA LEU A 136 -5.66 -2.75 3.99
C LEU A 136 -6.15 -3.98 4.76
N ILE A 137 -6.26 -3.91 6.08
CA ILE A 137 -6.47 -5.09 6.95
C ILE A 137 -7.79 -5.79 6.62
N ASP A 138 -8.89 -5.06 6.56
CA ASP A 138 -10.22 -5.63 6.29
C ASP A 138 -10.30 -6.29 4.89
N LYS A 139 -9.50 -5.80 3.95
CA LYS A 139 -9.41 -6.37 2.59
C LYS A 139 -8.65 -7.68 2.57
N PHE A 140 -7.58 -7.80 3.35
CA PHE A 140 -6.86 -9.08 3.54
C PHE A 140 -7.75 -10.13 4.22
N ASP A 141 -8.50 -9.74 5.25
CA ASP A 141 -9.45 -10.62 5.92
C ASP A 141 -10.54 -11.14 4.98
N THR A 142 -11.09 -10.25 4.16
CA THR A 142 -12.09 -10.60 3.14
C THR A 142 -11.52 -11.61 2.13
N LYS A 143 -10.32 -11.36 1.60
CA LYS A 143 -9.64 -12.27 0.67
C LYS A 143 -9.35 -13.64 1.30
N ASN A 144 -8.91 -13.67 2.55
CA ASN A 144 -8.63 -14.92 3.28
C ASN A 144 -9.90 -15.73 3.55
N LYS A 145 -11.01 -15.06 3.90
CA LYS A 145 -12.33 -15.71 4.00
C LYS A 145 -12.78 -16.30 2.66
N SER A 146 -12.63 -15.56 1.56
CA SER A 146 -12.96 -16.07 0.21
C SER A 146 -12.16 -17.31 -0.17
N LYS A 147 -10.84 -17.34 0.11
CA LYS A 147 -10.03 -18.55 -0.06
C LYS A 147 -10.57 -19.71 0.78
N LYS A 148 -10.87 -19.48 2.07
CA LYS A 148 -11.40 -20.53 2.96
C LYS A 148 -12.75 -21.09 2.51
N ILE A 149 -13.62 -20.25 1.93
CA ILE A 149 -14.90 -20.69 1.35
C ILE A 149 -14.66 -21.59 0.12
N ILE A 150 -13.76 -21.19 -0.79
CA ILE A 150 -13.45 -21.96 -2.01
C ILE A 150 -12.80 -23.32 -1.68
N TRP A 151 -11.93 -23.39 -0.66
CA TRP A 151 -11.34 -24.67 -0.22
C TRP A 151 -12.34 -25.62 0.45
N ASN A 152 -13.46 -25.13 0.98
CA ASN A 152 -14.46 -25.94 1.70
C ASN A 152 -15.53 -26.59 0.81
N GLU A 153 -15.65 -26.21 -0.47
CA GLU A 153 -16.63 -26.82 -1.39
C GLU A 153 -16.08 -28.07 -2.10
N TYR A 154 -14.77 -28.17 -2.29
CA TYR A 154 -14.14 -29.30 -3.00
C TYR A 154 -14.17 -30.62 -2.21
N TYR A 155 -14.21 -30.57 -0.88
CA TYR A 155 -14.27 -31.77 -0.02
C TYR A 155 -15.69 -32.24 0.32
N ARG A 156 -16.73 -31.62 -0.25
CA ARG A 156 -18.13 -32.03 -0.04
C ARG A 156 -18.59 -33.19 -0.91
N ASN A 157 -17.77 -33.68 -1.84
CA ASN A 157 -18.11 -34.85 -2.64
C ASN A 157 -16.88 -35.73 -2.95
N PRO A 158 -16.49 -36.66 -2.06
CA PRO A 158 -15.39 -37.61 -2.30
C PRO A 158 -15.72 -38.71 -3.34
N GLY A 159 -16.75 -38.52 -4.18
CA GLY A 159 -17.38 -39.58 -4.95
C GLY A 159 -17.02 -39.71 -6.43
N THR A 160 -16.15 -38.87 -7.00
CA THR A 160 -15.69 -39.02 -8.39
C THR A 160 -14.30 -38.38 -8.58
N ALA A 161 -13.25 -39.11 -8.22
CA ALA A 161 -11.92 -38.89 -8.79
C ALA A 161 -11.66 -40.00 -9.84
N PRO A 162 -11.06 -39.68 -11.00
CA PRO A 162 -10.81 -40.64 -12.09
C PRO A 162 -9.80 -41.73 -11.72
#